data_AF-A0A2S4VB21-F1
#
_entry.id   AF-A0A2S4VB21-F1
#
_cell.length_a   1.000
_cell.length_b   1.000
_cell.length_c   1.000
_cell.angle_alpha   90.00
_cell.angle_beta   90.00
_cell.angle_gamma   90.00
#
_symmetry.space_group_name_H-M   'P 1'
#
loop_
_entity.id
_entity.type
_entity.pdbx_description
1 polymer ?
#
loop_
_entity_poly.entity_id
_entity_poly.type
_entity_poly.pdbx_seq_one_letter_code
_entity_poly.pdbx_strand_id
1 'polypeptide(L)'
;MGAIIPMKYLSLLALTLQNSLLTILLHYSRTGKNLYSAPVAVLLSEILKTIISFSIATIHHRTSSSISDSIKLNLSAIFSRDCWKLSIPAILYVIQNNLQFIAASNLDVATFSITYQLKILTTALCSVIILNRRLTISKWISLIFLALGVGLVQLSNVSVPASSEESRDQLTVSRSMNTSLGFMAVSLACLTSGLAGVYFELVLKSSSKVDLWIRNVQLSLFSLLPALFTVLVSLPPTSGSILNGFGVWAWATILTQVIGGLVTALVIKFADNILKGFATSLSIILSTLAGLFLFDAHLPFGSAIGASVVLFSTYTYNASSSSASKNFEMVDLMGLTTRQEEDEKVLLLSSFSPSPKSAKFPLSSFHSSSSSSSSSTTTSVHSPSHSQEGFHLVNK
;
A
#
# COMPACT_ATOMS: atom_id res chain seq x y z
N MET A 1 -18.85 26.07 8.95
CA MET A 1 -17.60 25.27 9.01
C MET A 1 -17.95 23.82 8.70
N GLY A 2 -17.86 23.40 7.44
CA GLY A 2 -18.00 21.98 7.11
C GLY A 2 -16.75 21.25 7.54
N ALA A 3 -16.87 20.21 8.36
CA ALA A 3 -15.74 19.35 8.70
C ALA A 3 -15.15 18.79 7.39
N ILE A 4 -13.94 19.23 7.03
CA ILE A 4 -13.24 18.71 5.86
C ILE A 4 -12.84 17.28 6.19
N ILE A 5 -13.63 16.32 5.74
CA ILE A 5 -13.36 14.89 5.93
C ILE A 5 -12.00 14.60 5.28
N PRO A 6 -11.00 14.06 6.01
CA PRO A 6 -9.68 13.87 5.44
C PRO A 6 -9.74 12.82 4.33
N MET A 7 -9.01 13.08 3.23
CA MET A 7 -9.02 12.29 1.99
C MET A 7 -8.75 10.79 2.20
N LYS A 8 -8.03 10.46 3.27
CA LYS A 8 -7.82 9.08 3.74
C LYS A 8 -9.13 8.33 4.01
N TYR A 9 -10.06 8.89 4.77
CA TYR A 9 -11.32 8.19 5.09
C TYR A 9 -12.26 8.15 3.89
N LEU A 10 -12.28 9.22 3.08
CA LEU A 10 -13.09 9.24 1.87
C LEU A 10 -12.65 8.17 0.87
N SER A 11 -11.34 8.02 0.64
CA SER A 11 -10.81 7.00 -0.26
C SER A 11 -11.04 5.57 0.27
N LEU A 12 -10.92 5.35 1.59
CA LEU A 12 -11.22 4.05 2.21
C LEU A 12 -12.70 3.69 2.13
N LEU A 13 -13.60 4.65 2.35
CA LEU A 13 -15.04 4.45 2.20
C LEU A 13 -15.39 4.14 0.74
N ALA A 14 -14.84 4.92 -0.20
CA ALA A 14 -15.03 4.70 -1.63
C ALA A 14 -14.57 3.29 -2.05
N LEU A 15 -13.42 2.83 -1.57
CA LEU A 15 -12.91 1.48 -1.86
C LEU A 15 -13.81 0.39 -1.28
N THR A 16 -14.30 0.60 -0.06
CA THR A 16 -15.19 -0.35 0.62
C THR A 16 -16.51 -0.51 -0.14
N LEU A 17 -17.13 0.60 -0.53
CA LEU A 17 -18.38 0.60 -1.31
C LEU A 17 -18.16 0.05 -2.72
N GLN A 18 -17.09 0.44 -3.40
CA GLN A 18 -16.78 -0.02 -4.74
C GLN A 18 -16.51 -1.54 -4.78
N ASN A 19 -15.75 -2.09 -3.83
CA ASN A 19 -15.50 -3.54 -3.77
C ASN A 19 -16.77 -4.33 -3.43
N SER A 20 -17.64 -3.77 -2.58
CA SER A 20 -18.94 -4.37 -2.29
C SER A 20 -19.82 -4.43 -3.53
N LEU A 21 -19.95 -3.28 -4.22
CA LEU A 21 -20.69 -3.18 -5.48
C LEU A 21 -20.13 -4.11 -6.56
N LEU A 22 -18.80 -4.18 -6.69
CA LEU A 22 -18.14 -5.07 -7.66
C LEU A 22 -18.50 -6.54 -7.42
N THR A 23 -18.56 -6.97 -6.16
CA THR A 23 -18.92 -8.35 -5.79
C THR A 23 -20.35 -8.68 -6.20
N ILE A 24 -21.30 -7.76 -5.95
CA ILE A 24 -22.71 -7.91 -6.33
C ILE A 24 -22.86 -7.91 -7.85
N LEU A 25 -22.21 -6.97 -8.55
CA LEU A 25 -22.24 -6.90 -10.02
C LEU A 25 -21.63 -8.14 -10.66
N LEU A 26 -20.55 -8.68 -10.11
CA LEU A 26 -19.96 -9.94 -10.58
C LEU A 26 -20.92 -11.11 -10.42
N HIS A 27 -21.66 -11.18 -9.31
CA HIS A 27 -22.69 -12.19 -9.12
C HIS A 27 -23.77 -12.09 -10.22
N TYR A 28 -24.39 -10.92 -10.37
CA TYR A 28 -25.40 -10.68 -11.42
C TYR A 28 -24.89 -10.89 -12.84
N SER A 29 -23.65 -10.47 -13.12
CA SER A 29 -23.08 -10.58 -14.46
C SER A 29 -22.71 -12.01 -14.82
N ARG A 30 -22.49 -12.91 -13.84
CA ARG A 30 -22.16 -14.31 -14.08
C ARG A 30 -23.34 -15.26 -14.00
N THR A 31 -24.44 -14.86 -13.36
CA THR A 31 -25.70 -15.63 -13.35
C THR A 31 -26.59 -15.36 -14.56
N GLY A 32 -26.21 -14.41 -15.43
CA GLY A 32 -26.90 -14.11 -16.69
C GLY A 32 -26.69 -15.16 -17.79
N LYS A 33 -27.58 -15.15 -18.80
CA LYS A 33 -27.59 -16.14 -19.90
C LYS A 33 -26.40 -16.06 -20.86
N ASN A 34 -25.78 -14.90 -20.99
CA ASN A 34 -24.64 -14.67 -21.90
C ASN A 34 -23.37 -14.44 -21.08
N LEU A 35 -22.50 -15.43 -21.05
CA LEU A 35 -21.20 -15.35 -20.38
C LEU A 35 -20.19 -14.65 -21.28
N TYR A 36 -19.64 -13.54 -20.79
CA TYR A 36 -18.56 -12.84 -21.45
C TYR A 36 -17.21 -13.48 -21.09
N SER A 37 -16.20 -13.29 -21.95
CA SER A 37 -14.85 -13.77 -21.67
C SER A 37 -14.20 -12.93 -20.56
N ALA A 38 -13.87 -13.56 -19.43
CA ALA A 38 -13.23 -12.89 -18.31
C ALA A 38 -11.84 -12.31 -18.65
N PRO A 39 -10.94 -13.01 -19.38
CA PRO A 39 -9.69 -12.42 -19.85
C PRO A 39 -9.88 -11.15 -20.68
N VAL A 40 -10.88 -11.13 -21.57
CA VAL A 40 -11.19 -9.95 -22.40
C VAL A 40 -11.67 -8.79 -21.53
N ALA A 41 -12.53 -9.03 -20.54
CA ALA A 41 -12.97 -7.98 -19.62
C ALA A 41 -11.82 -7.39 -18.80
N VAL A 42 -10.86 -8.23 -18.37
CA VAL A 42 -9.65 -7.75 -17.69
C VAL A 42 -8.81 -6.88 -18.62
N LEU A 43 -8.58 -7.30 -19.86
CA LEU A 43 -7.87 -6.52 -20.86
C LEU A 43 -8.55 -5.15 -21.11
N LEU A 44 -9.88 -5.15 -21.33
CA LEU A 44 -10.65 -3.92 -21.50
C LEU A 44 -10.57 -3.00 -20.27
N SER A 45 -10.58 -3.58 -19.06
CA SER A 45 -10.43 -2.80 -17.83
C SER A 45 -9.05 -2.15 -17.71
N GLU A 46 -7.98 -2.79 -18.15
CA GLU A 46 -6.65 -2.17 -18.16
C GLU A 46 -6.56 -1.06 -19.21
N ILE A 47 -7.08 -1.29 -20.43
CA ILE A 47 -7.12 -0.26 -21.49
C ILE A 47 -7.89 0.98 -21.03
N LEU A 48 -9.09 0.80 -20.51
CA LEU A 48 -9.91 1.91 -20.02
C LEU A 48 -9.26 2.64 -18.85
N LYS A 49 -8.63 1.90 -17.93
CA LYS A 49 -7.89 2.50 -16.80
C LYS A 49 -6.71 3.34 -17.28
N THR A 50 -5.97 2.87 -18.29
CA THR A 50 -4.90 3.65 -18.92
C THR A 50 -5.44 4.93 -19.57
N ILE A 51 -6.53 4.83 -20.35
CA ILE A 51 -7.15 5.98 -21.02
C ILE A 51 -7.63 7.02 -20.01
N ILE A 52 -8.38 6.60 -18.98
CA ILE A 52 -8.92 7.50 -17.97
C ILE A 52 -7.78 8.13 -17.14
N SER A 53 -6.79 7.35 -16.73
CA SER A 53 -5.65 7.89 -15.96
C SER A 53 -4.85 8.89 -16.78
N PHE A 54 -4.61 8.61 -18.06
CA PHE A 54 -3.92 9.54 -18.96
C PHE A 54 -4.75 10.81 -19.16
N SER A 55 -6.06 10.68 -19.32
CA SER A 55 -6.98 11.82 -19.46
C SER A 55 -6.92 12.72 -18.23
N ILE A 56 -6.99 12.15 -17.01
CA ILE A 56 -6.90 12.92 -15.78
C ILE A 56 -5.53 13.60 -15.66
N ALA A 57 -4.43 12.93 -16.00
CA ALA A 57 -3.09 13.52 -16.01
C ALA A 57 -2.99 14.71 -16.97
N THR A 58 -3.57 14.60 -18.18
CA THR A 58 -3.59 15.70 -19.14
C THR A 58 -4.44 16.88 -18.66
N ILE A 59 -5.59 16.63 -18.03
CA ILE A 59 -6.44 17.69 -17.47
C ILE A 59 -5.74 18.41 -16.32
N HIS A 60 -5.06 17.65 -15.44
CA HIS A 60 -4.32 18.22 -14.31
C HIS A 60 -3.20 19.16 -14.78
N HIS A 61 -2.43 18.76 -15.80
CA HIS A 61 -1.35 19.56 -16.37
C HIS A 61 -1.83 20.66 -17.34
N ARG A 62 -3.01 20.51 -17.95
CA ARG A 62 -3.62 21.53 -18.82
C ARG A 62 -3.92 22.82 -18.06
N THR A 63 -4.27 22.74 -16.78
CA THR A 63 -4.44 23.94 -15.94
C THR A 63 -3.17 24.79 -15.89
N SER A 64 -1.99 24.23 -16.18
CA SER A 64 -0.71 24.93 -16.20
C SER A 64 -0.10 25.16 -17.59
N SER A 65 -0.60 24.54 -18.67
CA SER A 65 0.03 24.61 -20.00
C SER A 65 -0.91 24.26 -21.17
N SER A 66 -0.50 24.56 -22.41
CA SER A 66 -1.22 24.16 -23.62
C SER A 66 -1.37 22.63 -23.73
N ILE A 67 -2.45 22.15 -24.36
CA ILE A 67 -2.77 20.71 -24.51
C ILE A 67 -1.63 19.92 -25.15
N SER A 68 -1.02 20.46 -26.21
CA SER A 68 0.08 19.79 -26.93
C SER A 68 1.28 19.58 -26.01
N ASP A 69 1.58 20.58 -25.19
CA ASP A 69 2.73 20.54 -24.28
C ASP A 69 2.47 19.62 -23.10
N SER A 70 1.23 19.63 -22.57
CA SER A 70 0.79 18.66 -21.56
C SER A 70 0.92 17.21 -22.03
N ILE A 71 0.55 16.91 -23.28
CA ILE A 71 0.66 15.56 -23.86
C ILE A 71 2.13 15.17 -24.00
N LYS A 72 2.98 16.05 -24.55
CA LYS A 72 4.43 15.78 -24.70
C LYS A 72 5.11 15.57 -23.36
N LEU A 73 4.81 16.41 -22.37
CA LEU A 73 5.32 16.28 -21.01
C LEU A 73 4.87 14.96 -20.37
N ASN A 74 3.58 14.62 -20.47
CA ASN A 74 3.08 13.37 -19.91
C ASN A 74 3.69 12.14 -20.59
N LEU A 75 3.85 12.13 -21.92
CA LEU A 75 4.52 11.05 -22.63
C LEU A 75 6.00 10.90 -22.20
N SER A 76 6.72 12.01 -22.07
CA SER A 76 8.10 11.99 -21.57
C SER A 76 8.19 11.50 -20.12
N ALA A 77 7.21 11.86 -19.27
CA ALA A 77 7.13 11.42 -17.89
C ALA A 77 6.78 9.94 -17.75
N ILE A 78 5.90 9.42 -18.63
CA ILE A 78 5.58 7.99 -18.74
C ILE A 78 6.83 7.18 -19.06
N PHE A 79 7.67 7.65 -20.00
CA PHE A 79 8.93 7.00 -20.39
C PHE A 79 10.16 7.44 -19.57
N SER A 80 9.95 8.10 -18.43
CA SER A 80 11.05 8.50 -17.56
C SER A 80 11.84 7.29 -17.04
N ARG A 81 13.12 7.50 -16.71
CA ARG A 81 14.04 6.48 -16.17
C ARG A 81 13.52 5.75 -14.93
N ASP A 82 12.53 6.28 -14.22
CA ASP A 82 11.92 5.64 -13.06
C ASP A 82 10.71 4.74 -13.39
N CYS A 83 10.34 4.60 -14.66
CA CYS A 83 9.19 3.80 -15.09
C CYS A 83 9.38 2.32 -14.79
N TRP A 84 10.59 1.78 -15.01
CA TRP A 84 10.88 0.36 -14.77
C TRP A 84 10.69 -0.05 -13.30
N LYS A 85 10.76 0.87 -12.33
CA LYS A 85 10.47 0.54 -10.93
C LYS A 85 9.04 0.02 -10.76
N LEU A 86 8.09 0.47 -11.59
CA LEU A 86 6.70 -0.01 -11.57
C LEU A 86 6.48 -1.33 -12.31
N SER A 87 7.47 -1.82 -13.08
CA SER A 87 7.37 -3.15 -13.68
C SER A 87 7.48 -4.26 -12.63
N ILE A 88 8.26 -4.04 -11.55
CA ILE A 88 8.43 -4.98 -10.45
C ILE A 88 7.08 -5.36 -9.80
N PRO A 89 6.27 -4.41 -9.29
CA PRO A 89 4.98 -4.75 -8.70
C PRO A 89 4.02 -5.36 -9.74
N ALA A 90 4.06 -4.91 -11.00
CA ALA A 90 3.24 -5.51 -12.06
C ALA A 90 3.57 -7.00 -12.29
N ILE A 91 4.86 -7.34 -12.41
CA ILE A 91 5.31 -8.74 -12.56
C ILE A 91 4.93 -9.57 -11.33
N LEU A 92 5.11 -9.03 -10.13
CA LEU A 92 4.73 -9.72 -8.90
C LEU A 92 3.22 -9.99 -8.82
N TYR A 93 2.37 -9.05 -9.27
CA TYR A 93 0.92 -9.28 -9.35
C TYR A 93 0.55 -10.37 -10.36
N VAL A 94 1.29 -10.50 -11.46
CA VAL A 94 1.08 -11.58 -12.45
C VAL A 94 1.46 -12.93 -11.86
N ILE A 95 2.63 -13.01 -11.21
CA ILE A 95 3.09 -14.23 -10.53
C ILE A 95 2.08 -14.62 -9.45
N GLN A 96 1.64 -13.67 -8.63
CA GLN A 96 0.59 -13.87 -7.63
C GLN A 96 -0.68 -14.46 -8.24
N ASN A 97 -1.19 -13.88 -9.32
CA ASN A 97 -2.43 -14.36 -9.96
C ASN A 97 -2.30 -15.79 -10.48
N ASN A 98 -1.16 -16.15 -11.07
CA ASN A 98 -0.91 -17.50 -11.55
C ASN A 98 -0.78 -18.51 -10.40
N LEU A 99 -0.04 -18.15 -9.34
CA LEU A 99 0.06 -18.97 -8.14
C LEU A 99 -1.29 -19.16 -7.44
N GLN A 100 -2.15 -18.14 -7.48
CA GLN A 100 -3.50 -18.23 -6.96
C GLN A 100 -4.33 -19.26 -7.75
N PHE A 101 -4.18 -19.31 -9.07
CA PHE A 101 -4.86 -20.31 -9.89
C PHE A 101 -4.35 -21.73 -9.59
N ILE A 102 -3.03 -21.90 -9.49
CA ILE A 102 -2.41 -23.19 -9.11
C ILE A 102 -2.87 -23.64 -7.72
N ALA A 103 -2.95 -22.72 -6.76
CA ALA A 103 -3.45 -23.02 -5.43
C ALA A 103 -4.94 -23.43 -5.46
N ALA A 104 -5.78 -22.67 -6.17
CA ALA A 104 -7.21 -22.97 -6.30
C ALA A 104 -7.49 -24.30 -7.02
N SER A 105 -6.59 -24.75 -7.91
CA SER A 105 -6.73 -26.04 -8.58
C SER A 105 -6.21 -27.24 -7.76
N ASN A 106 -5.47 -26.99 -6.67
CA ASN A 106 -4.83 -28.04 -5.86
C ASN A 106 -5.26 -28.05 -4.37
N LEU A 107 -6.08 -27.09 -3.95
CA LEU A 107 -6.68 -27.01 -2.61
C LEU A 107 -8.20 -26.96 -2.75
N ASP A 108 -8.91 -27.49 -1.75
CA ASP A 108 -10.34 -27.27 -1.63
C ASP A 108 -10.65 -25.79 -1.33
N VAL A 109 -11.87 -25.37 -1.67
CA VAL A 109 -12.28 -23.95 -1.60
C VAL A 109 -12.19 -23.40 -0.18
N ALA A 110 -12.48 -24.21 0.84
CA ALA A 110 -12.43 -23.81 2.24
C ALA A 110 -10.99 -23.57 2.68
N THR A 111 -10.08 -24.52 2.45
CA THR A 111 -8.66 -24.37 2.76
C THR A 111 -8.05 -23.18 2.00
N PHE A 112 -8.31 -23.06 0.70
CA PHE A 112 -7.82 -21.94 -0.12
C PHE A 112 -8.28 -20.58 0.45
N SER A 113 -9.57 -20.45 0.78
CA SER A 113 -10.14 -19.19 1.25
C SER A 113 -9.54 -18.73 2.58
N ILE A 114 -9.29 -19.65 3.52
CA ILE A 114 -8.68 -19.32 4.82
C ILE A 114 -7.20 -19.01 4.66
N THR A 115 -6.44 -19.89 3.97
CA THR A 115 -4.99 -19.73 3.84
C THR A 115 -4.63 -18.49 3.04
N TYR A 116 -5.44 -18.07 2.06
CA TYR A 116 -5.17 -16.86 1.29
C TYR A 116 -5.31 -15.56 2.10
N GLN A 117 -5.96 -15.60 3.28
CA GLN A 117 -6.03 -14.44 4.18
C GLN A 117 -4.71 -14.13 4.88
N LEU A 118 -3.73 -15.05 4.85
CA LEU A 118 -2.35 -14.79 5.26
C LEU A 118 -1.71 -13.63 4.47
N LYS A 119 -2.29 -13.25 3.31
CA LYS A 119 -1.90 -12.03 2.57
C LYS A 119 -1.94 -10.76 3.44
N ILE A 120 -2.86 -10.68 4.41
CA ILE A 120 -3.00 -9.52 5.29
C ILE A 120 -1.76 -9.41 6.20
N LEU A 121 -1.34 -10.55 6.78
CA LEU A 121 -0.19 -10.61 7.67
C LEU A 121 1.12 -10.41 6.92
N THR A 122 1.28 -11.05 5.77
CA THR A 122 2.46 -10.85 4.90
C THR A 122 2.58 -9.42 4.41
N THR A 123 1.46 -8.76 4.05
CA THR A 123 1.44 -7.32 3.75
C THR A 123 1.93 -6.48 4.91
N ALA A 124 1.49 -6.77 6.13
CA ALA A 124 1.94 -6.04 7.32
C ALA A 124 3.44 -6.27 7.61
N LEU A 125 3.92 -7.50 7.49
CA LEU A 125 5.34 -7.85 7.62
C LEU A 125 6.19 -7.11 6.58
N CYS A 126 5.81 -7.18 5.29
CA CYS A 126 6.47 -6.45 4.23
C CYS A 126 6.45 -4.94 4.50
N SER A 127 5.34 -4.40 5.02
CA SER A 127 5.22 -2.98 5.34
C SER A 127 6.14 -2.54 6.48
N VAL A 128 6.40 -3.41 7.47
CA VAL A 128 7.36 -3.14 8.54
C VAL A 128 8.79 -3.20 7.99
N ILE A 129 9.12 -4.21 7.18
CA ILE A 129 10.47 -4.44 6.66
C ILE A 129 10.87 -3.41 5.60
N ILE A 130 10.00 -3.10 4.64
CA ILE A 130 10.34 -2.28 3.45
C ILE A 130 10.09 -0.79 3.70
N LEU A 131 9.00 -0.43 4.40
CA LEU A 131 8.66 0.97 4.68
C LEU A 131 9.13 1.43 6.08
N ASN A 132 9.88 0.58 6.80
CA ASN A 132 10.38 0.86 8.16
C ASN A 132 9.28 1.32 9.14
N ARG A 133 8.09 0.76 9.01
CA ARG A 133 6.96 1.10 9.89
C ARG A 133 7.09 0.41 11.23
N ARG A 134 6.68 1.10 12.30
CA ARG A 134 6.58 0.52 13.65
C ARG A 134 5.12 0.20 13.96
N LEU A 135 4.81 -1.09 14.06
CA LEU A 135 3.50 -1.59 14.50
C LEU A 135 3.61 -2.06 15.96
N THR A 136 2.70 -1.59 16.81
CA THR A 136 2.61 -2.06 18.20
C THR A 136 2.04 -3.49 18.25
N ILE A 137 2.27 -4.19 19.36
CA ILE A 137 1.74 -5.55 19.57
C ILE A 137 0.21 -5.58 19.43
N SER A 138 -0.49 -4.55 19.94
CA SER A 138 -1.94 -4.42 19.77
C SER A 138 -2.37 -4.36 18.30
N LYS A 139 -1.59 -3.70 17.43
CA LYS A 139 -1.85 -3.65 15.99
C LYS A 139 -1.62 -5.01 15.31
N TRP A 140 -0.58 -5.73 15.73
CA TRP A 140 -0.32 -7.09 15.26
C TRP A 140 -1.46 -8.05 15.61
N ILE A 141 -1.90 -8.02 16.87
CA ILE A 141 -3.03 -8.82 17.33
C ILE A 141 -4.28 -8.46 16.51
N SER A 142 -4.55 -7.16 16.32
CA SER A 142 -5.69 -6.71 15.51
C SER A 142 -5.64 -7.30 14.09
N LEU A 143 -4.47 -7.30 13.43
CA LEU A 143 -4.30 -7.85 12.09
C LEU A 143 -4.51 -9.37 12.02
N ILE A 144 -4.10 -10.10 13.05
CA ILE A 144 -4.35 -11.56 13.16
C ILE A 144 -5.85 -11.82 13.28
N PHE A 145 -6.54 -11.10 14.18
CA PHE A 145 -8.00 -11.18 14.30
C PHE A 145 -8.69 -10.77 13.00
N LEU A 146 -8.19 -9.78 12.27
CA LEU A 146 -8.73 -9.40 10.96
C LEU A 146 -8.65 -10.57 9.98
N ALA A 147 -7.49 -11.20 9.86
CA ALA A 147 -7.27 -12.32 8.94
C ALA A 147 -8.19 -13.51 9.29
N LEU A 148 -8.29 -13.86 10.56
CA LEU A 148 -9.17 -14.94 11.04
C LEU A 148 -10.64 -14.61 10.82
N GLY A 149 -11.07 -13.39 11.15
CA GLY A 149 -12.45 -12.94 10.97
C GLY A 149 -12.89 -12.99 9.52
N VAL A 150 -12.05 -12.50 8.59
CA VAL A 150 -12.36 -12.60 7.15
C VAL A 150 -12.34 -14.05 6.67
N GLY A 151 -11.39 -14.87 7.14
CA GLY A 151 -11.35 -16.29 6.84
C GLY A 151 -12.64 -17.00 7.25
N LEU A 152 -13.18 -16.66 8.43
CA LEU A 152 -14.44 -17.21 8.94
C LEU A 152 -15.67 -16.75 8.13
N VAL A 153 -15.74 -15.47 7.74
CA VAL A 153 -16.81 -14.96 6.87
C VAL A 153 -16.79 -15.68 5.53
N GLN A 154 -15.61 -15.78 4.90
CA GLN A 154 -15.47 -16.42 3.59
C GLN A 154 -15.78 -17.93 3.66
N LEU A 155 -15.30 -18.61 4.71
CA LEU A 155 -15.61 -20.02 4.94
C LEU A 155 -17.12 -20.24 5.06
N SER A 156 -17.79 -19.40 5.85
CA SER A 156 -19.24 -19.51 6.09
C SER A 156 -20.05 -19.28 4.82
N ASN A 157 -19.60 -18.38 3.95
CA ASN A 157 -20.23 -18.10 2.66
C ASN A 157 -20.04 -19.25 1.65
N VAL A 158 -18.97 -20.03 1.79
CA VAL A 158 -18.70 -21.23 0.96
C VAL A 158 -19.51 -22.43 1.46
N SER A 159 -19.74 -22.52 2.78
CA SER A 159 -20.38 -23.65 3.45
C SER A 159 -21.89 -23.49 3.67
N VAL A 160 -22.58 -22.61 2.94
CA VAL A 160 -24.04 -22.66 2.79
C VAL A 160 -24.34 -23.43 1.51
N PRO A 161 -24.55 -24.77 1.56
CA PRO A 161 -25.29 -25.43 0.52
C PRO A 161 -26.73 -24.91 0.60
N ALA A 162 -27.29 -24.53 -0.55
CA ALA A 162 -28.72 -24.67 -0.73
C ALA A 162 -29.12 -26.05 -0.23
N SER A 163 -30.17 -26.12 0.57
CA SER A 163 -30.84 -27.34 0.96
C SER A 163 -31.21 -28.17 -0.27
N SER A 164 -30.29 -29.03 -0.69
CA SER A 164 -30.53 -30.13 -1.60
C SER A 164 -29.50 -31.19 -1.23
N GLU A 165 -29.93 -32.07 -0.33
CA GLU A 165 -29.51 -33.46 -0.40
C GLU A 165 -29.68 -33.96 -1.85
N GLU A 166 -28.87 -34.92 -2.25
CA GLU A 166 -28.78 -35.52 -3.60
C GLU A 166 -27.86 -34.78 -4.59
N SER A 167 -26.58 -35.18 -4.58
CA SER A 167 -25.74 -35.51 -5.76
C SER A 167 -24.25 -35.51 -5.36
N ARG A 168 -23.85 -36.47 -4.53
CA ARG A 168 -22.43 -36.79 -4.28
C ARG A 168 -21.90 -37.92 -5.18
N ASP A 169 -22.62 -38.25 -6.23
CA ASP A 169 -22.17 -39.16 -7.28
C ASP A 169 -22.43 -38.52 -8.64
N GLN A 170 -21.39 -37.90 -9.20
CA GLN A 170 -21.14 -37.89 -10.65
C GLN A 170 -19.81 -37.18 -10.98
N LEU A 171 -18.88 -37.96 -11.54
CA LEU A 171 -17.76 -37.50 -12.38
C LEU A 171 -16.65 -36.67 -11.71
N THR A 172 -16.15 -37.13 -10.56
CA THR A 172 -14.75 -36.82 -10.21
C THR A 172 -13.83 -37.66 -11.10
N VAL A 173 -13.44 -37.10 -12.24
CA VAL A 173 -12.05 -37.33 -12.69
C VAL A 173 -11.21 -36.87 -11.50
N SER A 174 -10.74 -37.82 -10.68
CA SER A 174 -9.80 -37.59 -9.59
C SER A 174 -8.52 -37.01 -10.17
N ARG A 175 -8.54 -35.72 -10.49
CA ARG A 175 -7.32 -34.93 -10.64
C ARG A 175 -6.68 -34.99 -9.26
N SER A 176 -5.61 -35.74 -9.11
CA SER A 176 -4.91 -35.85 -7.83
C SER A 176 -4.55 -34.44 -7.38
N MET A 177 -5.28 -33.93 -6.38
CA MET A 177 -5.01 -32.61 -5.82
C MET A 177 -3.70 -32.74 -5.06
N ASN A 178 -2.66 -32.11 -5.58
CA ASN A 178 -1.36 -32.12 -4.92
C ASN A 178 -1.40 -31.07 -3.80
N THR A 179 -1.92 -31.46 -2.64
CA THR A 179 -2.14 -30.57 -1.50
C THR A 179 -0.87 -29.80 -1.09
N SER A 180 0.30 -30.46 -1.13
CA SER A 180 1.60 -29.82 -0.86
C SER A 180 1.93 -28.72 -1.87
N LEU A 181 1.70 -28.96 -3.16
CA LEU A 181 1.86 -27.97 -4.22
C LEU A 181 0.90 -26.79 -4.00
N GLY A 182 -0.35 -27.09 -3.62
CA GLY A 182 -1.36 -26.10 -3.29
C GLY A 182 -0.95 -25.18 -2.13
N PHE A 183 -0.48 -25.75 -1.02
CA PHE A 183 0.01 -24.99 0.14
C PHE A 183 1.25 -24.15 -0.18
N MET A 184 2.19 -24.69 -0.95
CA MET A 184 3.35 -23.92 -1.42
C MET A 184 2.93 -22.75 -2.33
N ALA A 185 2.01 -23.01 -3.27
CA ALA A 185 1.52 -22.01 -4.21
C ALA A 185 0.79 -20.87 -3.50
N VAL A 186 -0.13 -21.16 -2.56
CA VAL A 186 -0.85 -20.12 -1.81
C VAL A 186 0.08 -19.32 -0.89
N SER A 187 1.09 -19.96 -0.30
CA SER A 187 2.08 -19.29 0.56
C SER A 187 2.92 -18.29 -0.25
N LEU A 188 3.43 -18.71 -1.41
CA LEU A 188 4.14 -17.81 -2.33
C LEU A 188 3.21 -16.72 -2.89
N ALA A 189 1.95 -17.03 -3.17
CA ALA A 189 0.97 -16.04 -3.63
C ALA A 189 0.73 -14.95 -2.57
N CYS A 190 0.62 -15.32 -1.30
CA CYS A 190 0.47 -14.38 -0.19
C CYS A 190 1.73 -13.50 -0.03
N LEU A 191 2.92 -14.11 -0.04
CA LEU A 191 4.19 -13.38 0.07
C LEU A 191 4.39 -12.39 -1.08
N THR A 192 4.17 -12.83 -2.32
CA THR A 192 4.27 -11.96 -3.51
C THR A 192 3.22 -10.87 -3.50
N SER A 193 1.99 -11.14 -3.02
CA SER A 193 0.96 -10.11 -2.85
C SER A 193 1.36 -9.00 -1.87
N GLY A 194 1.88 -9.39 -0.71
CA GLY A 194 2.34 -8.44 0.31
C GLY A 194 3.50 -7.60 -0.21
N LEU A 195 4.47 -8.25 -0.85
CA LEU A 195 5.63 -7.59 -1.45
C LEU A 195 5.22 -6.61 -2.56
N ALA A 196 4.37 -7.03 -3.50
CA ALA A 196 3.92 -6.20 -4.62
C ALA A 196 3.19 -4.94 -4.15
N GLY A 197 2.24 -5.09 -3.22
CA GLY A 197 1.44 -3.98 -2.72
C GLY A 197 2.26 -2.98 -1.92
N VAL A 198 3.17 -3.46 -1.06
CA VAL A 198 4.04 -2.60 -0.26
C VAL A 198 5.12 -1.94 -1.11
N TYR A 199 5.69 -2.64 -2.08
CA TYR A 199 6.65 -2.05 -3.02
C TYR A 199 5.98 -0.98 -3.89
N PHE A 200 4.75 -1.22 -4.36
CA PHE A 200 3.97 -0.20 -5.06
C PHE A 200 3.74 1.03 -4.19
N GLU A 201 3.42 0.84 -2.91
CA GLU A 201 3.31 1.93 -1.95
C GLU A 201 4.62 2.70 -1.78
N LEU A 202 5.75 2.00 -1.66
CA LEU A 202 7.08 2.61 -1.59
C LEU A 202 7.34 3.49 -2.82
N VAL A 203 7.18 2.96 -4.03
CA VAL A 203 7.46 3.69 -5.27
C VAL A 203 6.55 4.92 -5.42
N LEU A 204 5.26 4.78 -5.10
CA LEU A 204 4.30 5.89 -5.14
C LEU A 204 4.66 7.00 -4.14
N LYS A 205 5.06 6.65 -2.92
CA LYS A 205 5.34 7.64 -1.86
C LYS A 205 6.74 8.24 -1.95
N SER A 206 7.73 7.50 -2.43
CA SER A 206 9.10 8.00 -2.62
C SER A 206 9.23 8.97 -3.81
N SER A 207 8.31 8.93 -4.78
CA SER A 207 8.40 9.71 -6.02
C SER A 207 7.41 10.87 -6.07
N SER A 208 7.34 11.69 -5.03
CA SER A 208 6.37 12.80 -4.88
C SER A 208 6.35 13.83 -6.03
N LYS A 209 7.41 13.89 -6.85
CA LYS A 209 7.53 14.77 -8.01
C LYS A 209 6.70 14.32 -9.23
N VAL A 210 6.31 13.04 -9.30
CA VAL A 210 5.56 12.51 -10.44
C VAL A 210 4.10 12.36 -10.06
N ASP A 211 3.22 12.85 -10.92
CA ASP A 211 1.78 12.76 -10.70
C ASP A 211 1.31 11.30 -10.56
N LEU A 212 0.37 11.07 -9.64
CA LEU A 212 -0.17 9.74 -9.35
C LEU A 212 -0.78 9.12 -10.60
N TRP A 213 -1.44 9.93 -11.41
CA TRP A 213 -2.13 9.46 -12.60
C TRP A 213 -1.13 8.94 -13.65
N ILE A 214 0.03 9.58 -13.77
CA ILE A 214 1.14 9.11 -14.62
C ILE A 214 1.70 7.79 -14.09
N ARG A 215 1.90 7.65 -12.78
CA ARG A 215 2.32 6.38 -12.16
C ARG A 215 1.28 5.27 -12.38
N ASN A 216 0.00 5.60 -12.37
CA ASN A 216 -1.07 4.65 -12.65
C ASN A 216 -1.13 4.25 -14.14
N VAL A 217 -0.84 5.18 -15.05
CA VAL A 217 -0.63 4.87 -16.49
C VAL A 217 0.55 3.91 -16.65
N GLN A 218 1.70 4.19 -16.04
CA GLN A 218 2.87 3.30 -16.10
C GLN A 218 2.54 1.89 -15.60
N LEU A 219 1.90 1.77 -14.43
CA LEU A 219 1.52 0.47 -13.87
C LEU A 219 0.53 -0.29 -14.76
N SER A 220 -0.50 0.40 -15.30
CA SER A 220 -1.49 -0.23 -16.19
C SER A 220 -0.88 -0.65 -17.53
N LEU A 221 0.06 0.11 -18.09
CA LEU A 221 0.81 -0.28 -19.29
C LEU A 221 1.62 -1.57 -19.07
N PHE A 222 2.29 -1.71 -17.92
CA PHE A 222 2.98 -2.97 -17.60
C PHE A 222 2.02 -4.12 -17.33
N SER A 223 0.81 -3.84 -16.82
CA SER A 223 -0.23 -4.84 -16.56
C SER A 223 -1.01 -5.23 -17.82
N LEU A 224 -0.89 -4.44 -18.89
CA LEU A 224 -1.52 -4.69 -20.19
C LEU A 224 -0.90 -5.91 -20.90
N LEU A 225 0.42 -6.10 -20.81
CA LEU A 225 1.09 -7.23 -21.48
C LEU A 225 0.61 -8.60 -20.94
N PRO A 226 0.54 -8.81 -19.61
CA PRO A 226 -0.04 -10.03 -19.05
C PRO A 226 -1.52 -10.19 -19.38
N ALA A 227 -2.31 -9.11 -19.38
CA ALA A 227 -3.73 -9.17 -19.73
C ALA A 227 -3.95 -9.54 -21.21
N LEU A 228 -3.10 -9.04 -22.10
CA LEU A 228 -3.13 -9.42 -23.51
C LEU A 228 -2.73 -10.88 -23.69
N PHE A 229 -1.66 -11.32 -23.02
CA PHE A 229 -1.19 -12.69 -23.08
C PHE A 229 -2.28 -13.69 -22.63
N THR A 230 -3.00 -13.40 -21.54
CA THR A 230 -4.08 -14.29 -21.07
C THR A 230 -5.23 -14.39 -22.07
N VAL A 231 -5.57 -13.31 -22.78
CA VAL A 231 -6.55 -13.34 -23.87
C VAL A 231 -6.06 -14.22 -25.02
N LEU A 232 -4.81 -14.06 -25.45
CA LEU A 232 -4.23 -14.83 -26.56
C LEU A 232 -4.18 -16.34 -26.27
N VAL A 233 -3.94 -16.72 -25.02
CA VAL A 233 -3.92 -18.14 -24.60
C VAL A 233 -5.32 -18.70 -24.38
N SER A 234 -6.27 -17.88 -23.93
CA SER A 234 -7.60 -18.35 -23.52
C SER A 234 -8.64 -18.33 -24.65
N LEU A 235 -8.47 -17.49 -25.67
CA LEU A 235 -9.39 -17.43 -26.82
C LEU A 235 -8.82 -18.24 -28.00
N PRO A 236 -9.51 -19.29 -28.48
CA PRO A 236 -9.11 -19.95 -29.72
C PRO A 236 -9.24 -18.99 -30.92
N PRO A 237 -8.37 -19.10 -31.94
CA PRO A 237 -8.33 -18.18 -33.08
C PRO A 237 -9.60 -18.21 -33.96
N THR A 238 -10.48 -19.19 -33.76
CA THR A 238 -11.77 -19.36 -34.46
C THR A 238 -12.97 -18.81 -33.69
N SER A 239 -12.75 -18.19 -32.53
CA SER A 239 -13.80 -17.51 -31.77
C SER A 239 -14.39 -16.38 -32.64
N GLY A 240 -15.71 -16.19 -32.61
CA GLY A 240 -16.37 -15.05 -33.26
C GLY A 240 -15.92 -13.69 -32.68
N SER A 241 -16.79 -12.68 -32.71
CA SER A 241 -16.46 -11.36 -32.12
C SER A 241 -15.96 -11.51 -30.68
N ILE A 242 -14.78 -10.94 -30.38
CA ILE A 242 -14.14 -10.94 -29.04
C ILE A 242 -15.08 -10.33 -27.98
N LEU A 243 -16.02 -9.48 -28.42
CA LEU A 243 -17.03 -8.81 -27.58
C LEU A 243 -18.36 -9.58 -27.50
N ASN A 244 -18.41 -10.85 -27.90
CA ASN A 244 -19.62 -11.64 -27.76
C ASN A 244 -19.96 -11.84 -26.27
N GLY A 245 -21.24 -11.72 -25.93
CA GLY A 245 -21.76 -11.86 -24.57
C GLY A 245 -21.56 -10.65 -23.64
N PHE A 246 -20.99 -9.54 -24.13
CA PHE A 246 -20.88 -8.30 -23.35
C PHE A 246 -22.22 -7.56 -23.26
N GLY A 247 -23.00 -7.87 -22.21
CA GLY A 247 -24.21 -7.13 -21.85
C GLY A 247 -23.94 -5.91 -20.98
N VAL A 248 -25.02 -5.22 -20.58
CA VAL A 248 -24.98 -4.04 -19.69
C VAL A 248 -24.25 -4.37 -18.38
N TRP A 249 -24.51 -5.55 -17.80
CA TRP A 249 -23.86 -5.99 -16.56
C TRP A 249 -22.36 -6.21 -16.70
N ALA A 250 -21.90 -6.76 -17.83
CA ALA A 250 -20.47 -6.93 -18.10
C ALA A 250 -19.75 -5.58 -18.19
N TRP A 251 -20.35 -4.61 -18.89
CA TRP A 251 -19.82 -3.24 -18.96
C TRP A 251 -19.85 -2.54 -17.61
N ALA A 252 -20.91 -2.71 -16.82
CA ALA A 252 -20.98 -2.20 -15.45
C ALA A 252 -19.84 -2.76 -14.59
N THR A 253 -19.60 -4.08 -14.64
CA THR A 253 -18.48 -4.73 -13.95
C THR A 253 -17.13 -4.15 -14.39
N ILE A 254 -16.90 -3.99 -15.70
CA ILE A 254 -15.67 -3.39 -16.22
C ILE A 254 -15.48 -1.97 -15.68
N LEU A 255 -16.50 -1.12 -15.76
CA LEU A 255 -16.44 0.27 -15.30
C LEU A 255 -16.18 0.35 -13.79
N THR A 256 -16.89 -0.47 -13.00
CA THR A 256 -16.66 -0.56 -11.55
C THR A 256 -15.24 -1.05 -11.23
N GLN A 257 -14.70 -1.98 -12.01
CA GLN A 257 -13.33 -2.47 -11.83
C GLN A 257 -12.27 -1.41 -12.19
N VAL A 258 -12.51 -0.62 -13.24
CA VAL A 258 -11.67 0.52 -13.61
C VAL A 258 -11.66 1.54 -12.47
N ILE A 259 -12.83 1.95 -11.98
CA ILE A 259 -12.97 2.86 -10.83
C ILE A 259 -12.26 2.30 -9.61
N GLY A 260 -12.42 1.00 -9.32
CA GLY A 260 -11.75 0.34 -8.21
C GLY A 260 -10.23 0.37 -8.30
N GLY A 261 -9.67 0.23 -9.50
CA GLY A 261 -8.23 0.39 -9.73
C GLY A 261 -7.74 1.81 -9.42
N LEU A 262 -8.48 2.83 -9.86
CA LEU A 262 -8.15 4.24 -9.57
C LEU A 262 -8.27 4.56 -8.08
N VAL A 263 -9.36 4.14 -7.45
CA VAL A 263 -9.59 4.32 -6.00
C VAL A 263 -8.53 3.58 -5.19
N THR A 264 -8.11 2.38 -5.62
CA THR A 264 -7.01 1.66 -4.98
C THR A 264 -5.71 2.47 -5.00
N ALA A 265 -5.36 3.09 -6.13
CA ALA A 265 -4.18 3.96 -6.20
C ALA A 265 -4.29 5.16 -5.24
N LEU A 266 -5.47 5.79 -5.14
CA LEU A 266 -5.73 6.88 -4.20
C LEU A 266 -5.62 6.43 -2.74
N VAL A 267 -6.16 5.25 -2.39
CA VAL A 267 -6.02 4.66 -1.05
C VAL A 267 -4.55 4.40 -0.73
N ILE A 268 -3.75 3.89 -1.66
CA ILE A 268 -2.31 3.69 -1.42
C ILE A 268 -1.57 5.03 -1.25
N LYS A 269 -1.98 6.10 -1.95
CA LYS A 269 -1.40 7.44 -1.81
C LYS A 269 -1.74 8.11 -0.47
N PHE A 270 -3.03 8.12 -0.09
CA PHE A 270 -3.54 8.88 1.05
C PHE A 270 -3.68 8.06 2.34
N ALA A 271 -3.76 6.74 2.21
CA ALA A 271 -3.71 5.78 3.28
C ALA A 271 -2.50 4.86 3.03
N ASP A 272 -2.63 3.59 3.37
CA ASP A 272 -1.56 2.60 3.30
C ASP A 272 -2.11 1.26 2.84
N ASN A 273 -1.24 0.37 2.36
CA ASN A 273 -1.65 -0.95 1.89
C ASN A 273 -2.26 -1.81 3.01
N ILE A 274 -1.91 -1.57 4.27
CA ILE A 274 -2.57 -2.21 5.43
C ILE A 274 -4.04 -1.77 5.55
N LEU A 275 -4.31 -0.47 5.42
CA LEU A 275 -5.66 0.09 5.51
C LEU A 275 -6.53 -0.30 4.30
N LYS A 276 -5.92 -0.47 3.12
CA LYS A 276 -6.57 -1.13 1.98
C LYS A 276 -7.06 -2.54 2.36
N GLY A 277 -6.26 -3.29 3.12
CA GLY A 277 -6.65 -4.59 3.68
C GLY A 277 -7.92 -4.49 4.52
N PHE A 278 -7.98 -3.57 5.48
CA PHE A 278 -9.18 -3.31 6.30
C PHE A 278 -10.40 -2.94 5.45
N ALA A 279 -10.27 -1.98 4.51
CA ALA A 279 -11.37 -1.58 3.63
C ALA A 279 -11.90 -2.76 2.79
N THR A 280 -10.99 -3.63 2.31
CA THR A 280 -11.37 -4.85 1.61
C THR A 280 -12.12 -5.82 2.53
N SER A 281 -11.66 -6.00 3.77
CA SER A 281 -12.36 -6.82 4.77
C SER A 281 -13.77 -6.31 5.07
N LEU A 282 -13.95 -4.99 5.26
CA LEU A 282 -15.26 -4.39 5.46
C LEU A 282 -16.17 -4.56 4.24
N SER A 283 -15.61 -4.49 3.03
CA SER A 283 -16.39 -4.66 1.80
C SER A 283 -17.00 -6.06 1.67
N ILE A 284 -16.32 -7.09 2.20
CA ILE A 284 -16.84 -8.46 2.24
C ILE A 284 -18.08 -8.52 3.16
N ILE A 285 -18.03 -7.90 4.33
CA ILE A 285 -19.18 -7.83 5.26
C ILE A 285 -20.35 -7.11 4.59
N LEU A 286 -20.10 -5.96 3.96
CA LEU A 286 -21.14 -5.23 3.25
C LEU A 286 -21.72 -6.04 2.09
N SER A 287 -20.89 -6.81 1.38
CA SER A 287 -21.35 -7.70 0.31
C SER A 287 -22.25 -8.80 0.85
N THR A 288 -21.85 -9.44 1.96
CA THR A 288 -22.68 -10.45 2.63
C THR A 288 -24.01 -9.85 3.06
N LEU A 289 -24.00 -8.67 3.71
CA LEU A 289 -25.22 -8.00 4.16
C LEU A 289 -26.14 -7.62 2.99
N ALA A 290 -25.57 -7.08 1.91
CA ALA A 290 -26.31 -6.79 0.70
C ALA A 290 -26.89 -8.07 0.07
N GLY A 291 -26.17 -9.19 0.17
CA GLY A 291 -26.65 -10.49 -0.30
C GLY A 291 -27.88 -10.98 0.47
N LEU A 292 -27.97 -10.73 1.78
CA LEU A 292 -29.17 -11.03 2.57
C LEU A 292 -30.39 -10.26 2.07
N PHE A 293 -30.21 -8.95 1.80
CA PHE A 293 -31.31 -8.07 1.41
C PHE A 293 -31.72 -8.22 -0.06
N LEU A 294 -30.78 -8.54 -0.95
CA LEU A 294 -31.04 -8.59 -2.40
C LEU A 294 -31.39 -9.98 -2.91
N PHE A 295 -30.97 -11.04 -2.22
CA PHE A 295 -31.13 -12.43 -2.68
C PHE A 295 -31.88 -13.30 -1.66
N ASP A 296 -32.49 -12.71 -0.63
CA ASP A 296 -33.18 -13.41 0.46
C ASP A 296 -32.32 -14.53 1.10
N ALA A 297 -31.00 -14.35 1.09
CA ALA A 297 -30.06 -15.33 1.61
C ALA A 297 -30.10 -15.37 3.14
N HIS A 298 -29.89 -16.56 3.72
CA HIS A 298 -29.74 -16.69 5.18
C HIS A 298 -28.33 -16.30 5.61
N LEU A 299 -28.21 -15.54 6.70
CA LEU A 299 -26.91 -15.20 7.28
C LEU A 299 -26.40 -16.41 8.08
N PRO A 300 -25.35 -17.12 7.62
CA PRO A 300 -24.81 -18.21 8.41
C PRO A 300 -24.23 -17.64 9.71
N PHE A 301 -24.50 -18.31 10.83
CA PHE A 301 -24.04 -17.88 12.16
C PHE A 301 -22.52 -17.66 12.21
N GLY A 302 -21.76 -18.49 11.49
CA GLY A 302 -20.31 -18.32 11.34
C GLY A 302 -19.92 -16.99 10.69
N SER A 303 -20.68 -16.50 9.69
CA SER A 303 -20.42 -15.19 9.08
C SER A 303 -20.74 -14.05 10.05
N ALA A 304 -21.73 -14.19 10.93
CA ALA A 304 -22.03 -13.18 11.95
C ALA A 304 -20.89 -13.07 12.98
N ILE A 305 -20.34 -14.20 13.42
CA ILE A 305 -19.16 -14.24 14.29
C ILE A 305 -17.95 -13.61 13.57
N GLY A 306 -17.70 -14.02 12.32
CA GLY A 306 -16.57 -13.51 11.54
C GLY A 306 -16.67 -11.99 11.32
N ALA A 307 -17.86 -11.47 11.00
CA ALA A 307 -18.10 -10.04 10.86
C ALA A 307 -17.86 -9.29 12.17
N SER A 308 -18.32 -9.83 13.30
CA SER A 308 -18.10 -9.24 14.62
C SER A 308 -16.60 -9.14 14.95
N VAL A 309 -15.84 -10.19 14.64
CA VAL A 309 -14.38 -10.22 14.82
C VAL A 309 -13.68 -9.18 13.94
N VAL A 310 -14.08 -9.02 12.68
CA VAL A 310 -13.52 -8.01 11.77
C VAL A 310 -13.82 -6.59 12.25
N LEU A 311 -15.04 -6.32 12.71
CA LEU A 311 -15.42 -5.00 13.24
C LEU A 311 -14.63 -4.68 14.51
N PHE A 312 -14.52 -5.63 15.44
CA PHE A 312 -13.73 -5.49 16.66
C PHE A 312 -12.24 -5.24 16.36
N SER A 313 -11.65 -6.01 15.43
CA SER A 313 -10.28 -5.81 14.96
C SER A 313 -10.07 -4.43 14.35
N THR A 314 -11.03 -3.96 13.53
CA THR A 314 -10.95 -2.64 12.90
C THR A 314 -11.00 -1.53 13.94
N TYR A 315 -11.87 -1.65 14.94
CA TYR A 315 -11.96 -0.69 16.04
C TYR A 315 -10.66 -0.65 16.86
N THR A 316 -10.16 -1.81 17.30
CA THR A 316 -8.95 -1.92 18.14
C THR A 316 -7.69 -1.43 17.43
N TYR A 317 -7.54 -1.69 16.12
CA TYR A 317 -6.41 -1.19 15.33
C TYR A 317 -6.39 0.35 15.24
N ASN A 318 -7.56 0.96 15.06
CA ASN A 318 -7.71 2.42 14.98
C ASN A 318 -7.56 3.08 16.35
N ALA A 319 -8.16 2.52 17.40
CA ALA A 319 -8.01 2.99 18.78
C ALA A 319 -6.53 2.99 19.22
N SER A 320 -5.80 1.91 18.91
CA SER A 320 -4.37 1.80 19.19
C SER A 320 -3.52 2.86 18.47
N SER A 321 -3.98 3.32 17.29
CA SER A 321 -3.30 4.40 16.57
C SER A 321 -3.53 5.77 17.22
N SER A 322 -4.73 6.01 17.78
CA SER A 322 -5.05 7.25 18.50
C SER A 322 -4.33 7.32 19.85
N SER A 323 -4.26 6.23 20.60
CA SER A 323 -3.59 6.21 21.92
C SER A 323 -2.08 6.39 21.80
N ALA A 324 -1.46 5.82 20.76
CA ALA A 324 -0.02 6.02 20.51
C ALA A 324 0.32 7.49 20.20
N SER A 325 -0.55 8.21 19.48
CA SER A 325 -0.37 9.65 19.22
C SER A 325 -0.48 10.47 20.50
N LYS A 326 -1.48 10.19 21.35
CA LYS A 326 -1.66 10.88 22.63
C LYS A 326 -0.51 10.62 23.61
N ASN A 327 -0.02 9.38 23.67
CA ASN A 327 1.12 9.05 24.53
C ASN A 327 2.40 9.75 24.08
N PHE A 328 2.60 9.93 22.77
CA PHE A 328 3.75 10.68 22.25
C PHE A 328 3.66 12.17 22.59
N GLU A 329 2.49 12.81 22.41
CA GLU A 329 2.27 14.21 22.81
C GLU A 329 2.45 14.42 24.33
N MET A 330 1.98 13.48 25.15
CA MET A 330 2.11 13.56 26.60
C MET A 330 3.56 13.40 27.07
N VAL A 331 4.34 12.49 26.46
CA VAL A 331 5.77 12.30 26.78
C VAL A 331 6.60 13.50 26.33
N ASP A 332 6.30 14.10 25.17
CA ASP A 332 6.99 15.30 24.69
C ASP A 332 6.69 16.51 25.57
N LEU A 333 5.43 16.68 25.97
CA LEU A 333 5.01 17.72 26.91
C LEU A 333 5.65 17.53 28.29
N MET A 334 5.77 16.29 28.77
CA MET A 334 6.47 15.96 30.00
C MET A 334 7.98 16.20 29.90
N GLY A 335 8.59 15.90 28.75
CA GLY A 335 10.00 16.17 28.47
C GLY A 335 10.32 17.67 28.42
N LEU A 336 9.41 18.49 27.88
CA LEU A 336 9.52 19.95 27.87
C LEU A 336 9.37 20.54 29.29
N THR A 337 8.43 20.04 30.10
CA THR A 337 8.32 20.48 31.51
C THR A 337 9.54 20.11 32.33
N THR A 338 10.15 18.95 32.09
CA THR A 338 11.35 18.52 32.81
C THR A 338 12.56 19.40 32.43
N ARG A 339 12.67 19.79 31.15
CA ARG A 339 13.70 20.74 30.69
C ARG A 339 13.51 22.15 31.26
N GLN A 340 12.28 22.63 31.37
CA GLN A 340 12.00 23.91 32.03
C GLN A 340 12.39 23.91 33.50
N GLU A 341 12.11 22.83 34.25
CA GLU A 341 12.53 22.71 35.66
C GLU A 341 14.06 22.64 35.82
N GLU A 342 14.77 22.00 34.89
CA GLU A 342 16.23 21.97 34.89
C GLU A 342 16.85 23.34 34.57
N ASP A 343 16.33 24.05 33.56
CA ASP A 343 16.78 25.40 33.22
C ASP A 343 16.49 26.42 34.34
N GLU A 344 15.35 26.29 35.04
CA GLU A 344 15.03 27.11 36.21
C GLU A 344 15.98 26.82 37.38
N LYS A 345 16.32 25.54 37.63
CA LYS A 345 17.30 25.17 38.66
C LYS A 345 18.71 25.65 38.32
N VAL A 346 19.13 25.62 37.06
CA VAL A 346 20.43 26.14 36.61
C VAL A 346 20.49 27.67 36.75
N LEU A 347 19.40 28.38 36.44
CA LEU A 347 19.29 29.82 36.67
C LEU A 347 19.34 30.17 38.16
N LEU A 348 18.67 29.40 39.03
CA LEU A 348 18.71 29.59 40.49
C LEU A 348 20.06 29.20 41.12
N LEU A 349 20.79 28.24 40.54
CA LEU A 349 22.15 27.91 40.97
C LEU A 349 23.18 28.95 40.49
N SER A 350 22.95 29.59 39.35
CA SER A 350 23.82 30.67 38.83
C SER A 350 23.67 32.00 39.58
N SER A 351 22.56 32.21 40.30
CA SER A 351 22.32 33.40 41.12
C SER A 351 22.92 33.31 42.54
N PHE A 352 23.47 32.16 42.91
CA PHE A 352 24.17 31.92 44.19
C PHE A 352 25.69 31.82 44.01
N SER A 353 26.32 32.88 43.50
CA SER A 353 27.76 33.08 43.66
C SER A 353 27.99 34.21 44.68
N PRO A 354 28.66 33.97 45.82
CA PRO A 354 28.98 35.06 46.74
C PRO A 354 30.07 35.93 46.10
N SER A 355 29.80 37.22 46.01
CA SER A 355 30.74 38.22 45.51
C SER A 355 31.93 38.38 46.47
N PRO A 356 33.18 38.46 45.97
CA PRO A 356 34.30 38.86 46.80
C PRO A 356 34.24 40.37 47.04
N LYS A 357 34.28 40.78 48.31
CA LYS A 357 34.29 42.18 48.76
C LYS A 357 35.51 42.91 48.18
N SER A 358 35.27 44.09 47.59
CA SER A 358 36.31 45.00 47.13
C SER A 358 37.08 45.61 48.30
N ALA A 359 38.40 45.42 48.34
CA ALA A 359 39.31 46.30 49.05
C ALA A 359 40.08 47.13 48.02
N LYS A 360 39.96 48.46 48.10
CA LYS A 360 40.68 49.44 47.28
C LYS A 360 42.12 49.58 47.78
N PHE A 361 43.12 49.58 46.89
CA PHE A 361 44.36 50.37 47.04
C PHE A 361 44.91 50.74 45.64
N PRO A 362 45.62 51.88 45.51
CA PRO A 362 45.83 52.57 44.23
C PRO A 362 47.12 52.16 43.50
N LEU A 363 47.13 52.48 42.20
CA LEU A 363 48.22 52.30 41.24
C LEU A 363 49.52 53.03 41.65
N SER A 364 50.68 52.37 41.52
CA SER A 364 51.95 53.04 41.20
C SER A 364 52.97 52.11 40.50
N SER A 365 53.42 52.60 39.34
CA SER A 365 54.79 52.60 38.79
C SER A 365 55.74 51.37 38.86
N PHE A 366 56.17 51.00 37.65
CA PHE A 366 57.56 50.77 37.20
C PHE A 366 58.42 49.58 37.72
N HIS A 367 59.04 48.98 36.69
CA HIS A 367 60.38 48.39 36.60
C HIS A 367 60.67 46.93 37.04
N SER A 368 61.02 46.17 35.98
CA SER A 368 62.23 45.36 35.80
C SER A 368 62.39 43.96 36.46
N SER A 369 62.56 43.01 35.53
CA SER A 369 63.69 42.06 35.38
C SER A 369 63.71 40.70 36.10
N SER A 370 64.23 39.74 35.32
CA SER A 370 64.86 38.44 35.64
C SER A 370 63.90 37.30 36.03
N SER A 371 63.64 36.28 35.20
CA SER A 371 64.48 35.23 34.59
C SER A 371 64.58 33.95 35.44
N SER A 372 64.02 32.86 34.91
CA SER A 372 64.53 31.46 34.94
C SER A 372 63.47 30.57 34.27
N SER A 373 63.69 30.16 33.01
CA SER A 373 64.22 28.84 32.62
C SER A 373 63.33 27.68 33.09
N SER A 374 62.74 26.87 32.22
CA SER A 374 63.50 25.98 31.32
C SER A 374 62.59 25.28 30.29
N SER A 375 63.09 25.24 29.04
CA SER A 375 63.05 24.15 28.04
C SER A 375 61.75 23.35 27.81
N SER A 376 61.26 23.13 26.59
CA SER A 376 62.02 22.83 25.36
C SER A 376 61.12 22.86 24.10
N THR A 377 61.65 23.47 23.04
CA THR A 377 61.74 22.97 21.65
C THR A 377 60.41 22.83 20.85
N THR A 378 59.98 23.84 20.06
CA THR A 378 60.27 24.10 18.60
C THR A 378 59.82 22.97 17.68
N THR A 379 59.08 23.13 16.57
CA THR A 379 59.09 24.07 15.43
C THR A 379 57.74 23.93 14.69
N SER A 380 56.92 24.95 14.39
CA SER A 380 57.02 25.96 13.31
C SER A 380 57.39 25.38 11.92
N VAL A 381 56.85 25.75 10.75
CA VAL A 381 55.84 26.71 10.27
C VAL A 381 55.85 26.61 8.71
N HIS A 382 54.75 27.00 8.06
CA HIS A 382 54.58 27.52 6.68
C HIS A 382 54.67 26.64 5.41
N SER A 383 53.49 26.46 4.78
CA SER A 383 52.99 27.04 3.50
C SER A 383 53.93 27.87 2.59
N PRO A 384 53.50 28.34 1.40
CA PRO A 384 52.77 27.72 0.26
C PRO A 384 53.44 28.05 -1.11
N SER A 385 52.76 27.72 -2.23
CA SER A 385 52.65 28.50 -3.50
C SER A 385 53.10 27.83 -4.82
N HIS A 386 52.20 28.00 -5.82
CA HIS A 386 52.36 28.14 -7.30
C HIS A 386 53.22 27.11 -8.08
N SER A 387 52.79 26.52 -9.20
CA SER A 387 52.43 27.11 -10.51
C SER A 387 52.21 25.93 -11.52
N GLN A 388 51.15 25.94 -12.34
CA GLN A 388 51.13 26.14 -13.81
C GLN A 388 51.77 25.06 -14.72
N GLU A 389 51.18 24.94 -15.93
CA GLU A 389 51.49 24.09 -17.10
C GLU A 389 50.97 22.63 -17.05
N GLY A 390 50.41 22.01 -18.09
CA GLY A 390 50.17 22.38 -19.48
C GLY A 390 50.02 21.11 -20.35
N PHE A 391 48.93 21.04 -21.12
CA PHE A 391 48.76 20.40 -22.44
C PHE A 391 48.77 18.86 -22.71
N HIS A 392 47.78 18.50 -23.58
CA HIS A 392 47.77 17.49 -24.67
C HIS A 392 47.78 15.98 -24.31
N LEU A 393 47.13 15.01 -24.98
CA LEU A 393 46.15 14.89 -26.08
C LEU A 393 45.89 13.36 -26.28
N VAL A 394 44.85 13.01 -27.06
CA VAL A 394 44.68 11.78 -27.88
C VAL A 394 44.03 10.51 -27.28
N ASN A 395 42.85 10.24 -27.85
CA ASN A 395 42.24 8.97 -28.31
C ASN A 395 42.71 7.62 -27.73
N LYS A 396 41.72 6.85 -27.27
CA LYS A 396 41.28 5.64 -27.98
C LYS A 396 39.83 5.28 -27.65
#